data_AF-A0A3D6C165-F1
#
_entry.id   AF-A0A3D6C165-F1
#
_cell.length_a   1.000
_cell.length_b   1.000
_cell.length_c   1.000
_cell.angle_alpha   90.00
_cell.angle_beta   90.00
_cell.angle_gamma   90.00
#
_symmetry.space_group_name_H-M   'P 1'
#
loop_
_entity.id
_entity.type
_entity.pdbx_description
1 polymer ?
#
loop_
_entity_poly.entity_id
_entity_poly.type
_entity_poly.pdbx_seq_one_letter_code
_entity_poly.pdbx_strand_id
1 'polypeptide(L)' 'MKDLKPREIVTELDKYIIGQNDAKKSVAIALRNRWRRRQLEPDLQEEIAP' A
#
# COMPACT_ATOMS: atom_id res chain seq x y z
N MET A 1 5.60 -2.99 -10.19
CA MET A 1 4.48 -2.14 -9.74
C MET A 1 4.87 -0.71 -10.04
N LYS A 2 4.01 0.09 -10.69
CA LYS A 2 4.20 1.55 -10.72
C LYS A 2 4.34 2.03 -9.27
N ASP A 3 5.16 3.04 -9.05
CA ASP A 3 5.53 3.57 -7.73
C ASP A 3 4.37 4.40 -7.13
N LEU A 4 3.19 3.79 -7.08
CA LEU A 4 1.94 4.45 -6.72
C LEU A 4 1.92 4.80 -5.24
N LYS A 5 1.55 6.04 -4.96
CA LYS A 5 1.23 6.52 -3.61
C LYS A 5 -0.08 5.86 -3.16
N PRO A 6 -0.31 5.68 -1.85
CA PRO A 6 -1.53 5.06 -1.35
C PRO A 6 -2.82 5.69 -1.90
N ARG A 7 -2.85 7.00 -2.11
CA ARG A 7 -4.01 7.69 -2.71
C ARG A 7 -4.29 7.24 -4.14
N GLU A 8 -3.25 7.04 -4.94
CA GLU A 8 -3.40 6.59 -6.34
C GLU A 8 -3.88 5.13 -6.41
N ILE A 9 -3.45 4.30 -5.45
CA ILE A 9 -3.96 2.93 -5.31
C ILE A 9 -5.45 2.95 -4.96
N VAL A 10 -5.88 3.81 -4.02
CA VAL A 10 -7.31 3.95 -3.68
C VAL A 10 -8.12 4.41 -4.90
N THR A 11 -7.64 5.42 -5.64
CA THR A 11 -8.30 5.87 -6.87
C THR A 11 -8.42 4.77 -7.92
N GLU A 12 -7.42 3.89 -8.03
CA GLU A 12 -7.52 2.74 -8.92
C GLU A 12 -8.55 1.71 -8.43
N LEU A 13 -8.60 1.45 -7.13
CA LEU A 13 -9.60 0.55 -6.52
C LEU A 13 -11.02 1.10 -6.63
N ASP A 14 -11.21 2.42 -6.59
CA ASP A 14 -12.51 3.07 -6.75
C ASP A 14 -13.17 2.81 -8.11
N LYS A 15 -12.38 2.48 -9.15
CA LYS A 15 -12.91 2.14 -10.49
C LYS A 15 -13.62 0.79 -10.51
N TYR A 16 -13.29 -0.12 -9.58
CA TYR A 16 -13.74 -1.51 -9.61
C TYR A 16 -14.52 -1.92 -8.36
N ILE A 17 -14.35 -1.21 -7.25
CA ILE A 17 -14.96 -1.53 -5.96
C ILE A 17 -15.75 -0.30 -5.53
N ILE A 18 -17.04 -0.45 -5.24
CA ILE A 18 -17.89 0.64 -4.75
C ILE A 18 -17.89 0.64 -3.20
N GLY A 19 -17.74 1.82 -2.58
CA GLY A 19 -17.71 1.96 -1.13
C GLY A 19 -16.42 1.43 -0.48
N GLN A 20 -16.51 0.95 0.77
CA GLN A 20 -15.40 0.33 1.51
C GLN A 20 -14.14 1.20 1.64
N ASN A 21 -14.32 2.49 1.92
CA ASN A 21 -13.24 3.48 1.95
C ASN A 21 -12.10 3.10 2.90
N ASP A 22 -12.43 2.62 4.10
CA ASP A 22 -11.43 2.22 5.09
C ASP A 22 -10.65 0.99 4.65
N ALA A 23 -11.32 0.00 4.05
CA ALA A 23 -10.66 -1.19 3.54
C ALA A 23 -9.72 -0.87 2.38
N LYS A 24 -10.16 -0.04 1.42
CA LYS A 24 -9.31 0.41 0.31
C LYS A 24 -8.07 1.15 0.81
N LYS A 25 -8.24 2.03 1.79
CA LYS A 25 -7.13 2.76 2.42
C LYS A 25 -6.16 1.81 3.13
N SER A 26 -6.68 0.86 3.89
CA SER A 26 -5.87 -0.15 4.59
C SER A 26 -5.05 -0.99 3.60
N VAL A 27 -5.68 -1.50 2.55
CA VAL A 27 -5.00 -2.29 1.50
C VAL A 27 -3.95 -1.46 0.76
N ALA A 28 -4.25 -0.19 0.43
CA ALA A 28 -3.31 0.71 -0.22
C ALA A 28 -2.06 0.99 0.65
N ILE A 29 -2.25 1.17 1.97
CA ILE A 29 -1.15 1.35 2.92
C ILE A 29 -0.32 0.06 3.01
N ALA A 30 -0.95 -1.10 3.17
CA ALA A 30 -0.26 -2.39 3.28
C ALA A 30 0.56 -2.72 2.03
N LEU A 31 0.01 -2.46 0.83
CA LEU A 31 0.73 -2.62 -0.44
C LEU A 31 1.95 -1.68 -0.50
N ARG A 32 1.81 -0.43 -0.04
CA ARG A 32 2.91 0.53 0.00
C ARG A 32 3.97 0.15 1.02
N ASN A 33 3.58 -0.31 2.21
CA ASN A 33 4.49 -0.78 3.25
C ASN A 33 5.29 -1.99 2.77
N ARG A 34 4.64 -2.95 2.09
CA ARG A 34 5.32 -4.10 1.46
C ARG A 34 6.33 -3.66 0.39
N TRP A 35 5.99 -2.67 -0.44
CA TRP A 35 6.93 -2.13 -1.41
C TRP A 35 8.12 -1.44 -0.73
N ARG A 36 7.88 -0.62 0.29
CA ARG A 36 8.94 0.06 1.06
C ARG A 36 9.88 -0.95 1.72
N ARG A 37 9.32 -1.97 2.36
CA ARG A 37 10.10 -3.04 3.01
C ARG A 37 11.04 -3.74 2.03
N ARG A 38 10.64 -3.93 0.78
CA ARG A 38 11.50 -4.55 -0.25
C ARG A 38 12.67 -3.67 -0.71
N GLN A 39 12.63 -2.37 -0.43
CA GLN A 39 13.69 -1.42 -0.80
C GLN A 39 14.69 -1.19 0.35
N LEU A 40 14.46 -1.79 1.51
CA LEU A 40 15.32 -1.66 2.67
C LEU A 40 16.28 -2.84 2.77
N GLU A 41 17.46 -2.57 3.31
CA GLU A 41 18.41 -3.59 3.75
C GLU A 41 17.77 -4.52 4.79
N PRO A 42 18.15 -5.82 4.84
CA PRO A 42 17.50 -6.84 5.65
C PRO A 42 17.26 -6.42 7.12
N ASP A 43 18.24 -5.77 7.73
CA ASP A 43 18.21 -5.37 9.14
C ASP A 43 17.14 -4.30 9.43
N LEU A 44 16.79 -3.48 8.43
CA LEU A 44 15.77 -2.42 8.55
C LEU A 44 14.38 -2.90 8.14
N GLN A 45 14.25 -4.12 7.58
CA GLN A 45 12.97 -4.64 7.12
C GLN A 45 12.02 -5.00 8.28
N GLU A 46 12.55 -5.33 9.45
CA GLU A 46 11.76 -5.70 10.63
C GLU A 46 11.04 -4.50 11.27
N GLU A 47 11.54 -3.28 11.06
CA GLU A 47 10.94 -2.06 11.62
C GLU A 47 9.67 -1.61 10.89
N ILE A 48 9.41 -2.12 9.68
CA ILE A 48 8.20 -1.79 8.92
C ILE A 48 7.10 -2.80 9.23
N ALA A 49 6.15 -2.36 10.06
CA ALA A 49 4.89 -3.08 10.30
C ALA A 49 3.95 -3.05 9.07
N PRO A 50 3.14 -4.11 8.85
CA PRO A 50 2.13 -4.14 7.79
C PRO A 50 1.09 -3.03 7.90
#